data_AF-A0A7D7QUX2-F1
#
_entry.id   AF-A0A7D7QUX2-F1
#
_cell.length_a   1.000
_cell.length_b   1.000
_cell.length_c   1.000
_cell.angle_alpha   90.00
_cell.angle_beta   90.00
_cell.angle_gamma   90.00
#
_symmetry.space_group_name_H-M   'P 1'
#
loop_
_entity.id
_entity.type
_entity.pdbx_description
1 polymer ?
#
loop_
_entity_poly.entity_id
_entity_poly.type
_entity_poly.pdbx_seq_one_letter_code
_entity_poly.pdbx_strand_id
1 'polypeptide(L)'
;MEVKQIIEVIVKSFLYTLLILFVINLGVFMFRLGDILNSGVKIISVEFSNFQFMLNERPGHNQFSNDHLLTNIIVFLTVATFVSRNEYFLNRQALK
;
A
#
# COMPACT_ATOMS: atom_id res chain seq x y z
N MET A 1 -10.47 -5.21 -27.82
CA MET A 1 -9.92 -4.85 -26.49
C MET A 1 -8.42 -4.81 -26.67
N GLU A 2 -7.88 -3.64 -26.93
CA GLU A 2 -6.50 -3.48 -27.39
C GLU A 2 -5.57 -3.69 -26.19
N VAL A 3 -4.47 -4.44 -26.38
CA VAL A 3 -3.48 -4.82 -25.35
C VAL A 3 -3.11 -3.66 -24.41
N LYS A 4 -3.13 -2.42 -24.92
CA LYS A 4 -2.98 -1.18 -24.16
C LYS A 4 -3.87 -1.10 -22.90
N GLN A 5 -5.14 -1.47 -23.00
CA GLN A 5 -6.09 -1.40 -21.87
C GLN A 5 -5.71 -2.40 -20.76
N ILE A 6 -5.24 -3.59 -21.14
CA ILE A 6 -4.78 -4.60 -20.18
C ILE A 6 -3.54 -4.09 -19.44
N ILE A 7 -2.57 -3.53 -20.18
CA ILE A 7 -1.36 -2.94 -19.59
C ILE A 7 -1.73 -1.80 -18.64
N GLU A 8 -2.64 -0.92 -19.04
CA GLU A 8 -3.10 0.20 -18.23
C GLU A 8 -3.73 -0.27 -16.91
N VAL A 9 -4.60 -1.28 -16.95
CA VAL A 9 -5.18 -1.90 -15.76
C VAL A 9 -4.09 -2.46 -14.85
N ILE A 10 -3.13 -3.21 -15.40
CA ILE A 10 -2.03 -3.81 -14.62
C ILE A 10 -1.20 -2.73 -13.93
N VAL A 11 -0.78 -1.70 -14.66
CA VAL A 11 0.06 -0.60 -14.14
C VAL A 11 -0.68 0.17 -13.04
N LYS A 12 -1.93 0.58 -13.29
CA LYS A 12 -2.75 1.28 -12.28
C LYS A 12 -2.93 0.43 -11.03
N SER A 13 -3.21 -0.86 -11.20
CA SER A 13 -3.40 -1.79 -10.09
C SER A 13 -2.13 -1.98 -9.27
N PHE A 14 -0.98 -2.09 -9.93
CA PHE A 14 0.32 -2.18 -9.27
C PHE A 14 0.61 -0.91 -8.45
N LEU A 15 0.43 0.28 -9.03
CA LEU A 15 0.66 1.55 -8.33
C LEU A 15 -0.27 1.74 -7.13
N TYR A 16 -1.56 1.45 -7.27
CA TYR A 16 -2.50 1.51 -6.15
C TYR A 16 -2.21 0.47 -5.08
N THR A 17 -1.75 -0.72 -5.46
CA THR A 17 -1.30 -1.72 -4.49
C THR A 17 -0.12 -1.20 -3.69
N LEU A 18 0.93 -0.70 -4.34
CA LEU A 18 2.09 -0.11 -3.66
C LEU A 18 1.69 1.01 -2.69
N LEU A 19 0.76 1.87 -3.11
CA LEU A 19 0.24 2.94 -2.27
C LEU A 19 -0.51 2.39 -1.05
N ILE A 20 -1.38 1.39 -1.21
CA ILE A 20 -2.10 0.75 -0.11
C ILE A 20 -1.13 0.10 0.87
N LEU A 21 -0.14 -0.67 0.39
CA LEU A 21 0.85 -1.31 1.26
C LEU A 21 1.69 -0.28 2.03
N PHE A 22 2.06 0.82 1.37
CA PHE A 22 2.73 1.94 2.03
C PHE A 22 1.86 2.58 3.12
N VAL A 23 0.57 2.81 2.84
CA VAL A 23 -0.38 3.36 3.82
C VAL A 23 -0.57 2.42 5.01
N ILE A 24 -0.55 1.10 4.80
CA ILE A 24 -0.59 0.13 5.91
C ILE A 24 0.65 0.28 6.79
N ASN A 25 1.86 0.35 6.21
CA ASN A 25 3.10 0.56 6.97
C ASN A 25 3.06 1.88 7.76
N LEU A 26 2.61 2.96 7.11
CA LEU A 26 2.48 4.27 7.73
C LEU A 26 1.44 4.27 8.85
N GLY A 27 0.29 3.63 8.65
CA GLY A 27 -0.78 3.53 9.64
C GLY A 27 -0.30 2.86 10.92
N VAL A 28 0.37 1.70 10.81
CA VAL A 28 0.93 1.00 11.98
C VAL A 28 2.00 1.85 12.67
N PHE A 29 2.82 2.58 11.90
CA PHE A 29 3.78 3.52 12.47
C PHE A 29 3.11 4.64 13.26
N MET A 30 2.04 5.26 12.74
CA MET A 30 1.32 6.33 13.42
C MET A 30 0.65 5.84 14.72
N PHE A 31 0.12 4.62 14.75
CA PHE A 31 -0.38 4.01 15.99
C PHE A 31 0.72 3.89 17.05
N ARG A 32 1.87 3.33 16.69
CA ARG A 32 3.02 3.21 17.60
C ARG A 32 3.53 4.57 18.08
N LEU A 33 3.55 5.56 17.20
CA LEU A 33 3.90 6.93 17.56
C LEU A 33 2.93 7.48 18.61
N GLY A 34 1.63 7.27 18.41
CA GLY A 34 0.60 7.62 19.39
C GLY A 34 0.81 6.95 20.75
N ASP A 35 1.15 5.66 20.79
CA ASP A 35 1.44 4.93 22.02
C ASP A 35 2.66 5.50 22.77
N ILE A 36 3.71 5.88 22.02
CA ILE A 36 4.90 6.52 22.60
C ILE A 36 4.57 7.90 23.18
N LEU A 37 3.81 8.70 22.45
CA LEU A 37 3.39 10.03 22.91
C LEU A 37 2.53 9.95 24.18
N ASN A 38 1.69 8.92 24.31
CA ASN A 38 0.85 8.69 25.48
C ASN A 38 1.60 8.07 26.68
N SER A 39 2.72 7.38 26.45
CA SER A 39 3.49 6.69 27.50
C SER A 39 4.63 7.51 28.09
N GLY A 40 4.88 8.72 27.58
CA GLY A 40 5.94 9.61 28.08
C GLY A 40 7.36 9.17 27.70
N VAL A 41 7.50 8.16 26.83
CA VAL A 41 8.79 7.74 26.27
C VAL A 41 9.27 8.83 25.30
N LYS A 42 10.53 9.27 25.46
CA LYS A 42 11.11 10.27 24.55
C LYS A 42 11.33 9.67 23.16
N ILE A 43 10.98 10.43 22.13
CA ILE A 43 11.33 10.13 20.74
C ILE A 43 12.76 10.64 20.50
N ILE A 44 13.67 9.73 20.19
CA ILE A 44 15.10 9.98 19.95
C ILE A 44 15.37 10.02 18.44
N SER A 45 14.80 9.08 17.68
CA SER A 45 14.95 9.02 16.23
C SER A 45 13.71 8.47 15.54
N VAL A 46 13.47 8.97 14.31
CA VAL A 46 12.51 8.45 13.35
C VAL A 46 13.27 8.22 12.06
N GLU A 47 13.25 7.00 11.55
CA GLU A 47 13.96 6.61 10.35
C GLU A 47 13.03 5.90 9.38
N PHE A 48 13.28 6.06 8.08
CA PHE A 48 12.59 5.32 7.03
C PHE A 48 13.63 4.67 6.12
N SER A 49 13.62 3.35 6.07
CA SER A 49 14.49 2.57 5.18
C SER A 49 13.80 1.28 4.75
N ASN A 50 14.05 0.81 3.52
CA ASN A 50 13.49 -0.43 2.99
C ASN A 50 11.96 -0.58 3.19
N PHE A 51 11.23 0.51 2.96
CA PHE A 51 9.77 0.61 3.15
C PHE A 51 9.26 0.39 4.58
N GLN A 52 10.15 0.44 5.57
CA GLN A 52 9.83 0.28 6.99
C GLN A 52 10.12 1.58 7.72
N PHE A 53 9.17 2.00 8.56
CA PHE A 53 9.39 3.10 9.49
C PHE A 53 9.97 2.54 10.79
N MET A 54 11.01 3.16 11.33
CA MET A 54 11.63 2.80 12.60
C MET A 54 11.44 3.93 13.60
N LEU A 55 11.22 3.59 14.87
CA LEU A 55 11.01 4.53 15.95
C LEU A 55 11.92 4.14 17.11
N ASN A 56 12.87 5.01 17.48
CA ASN A 56 13.90 4.73 18.48
C ASN A 56 14.61 3.39 18.22
N GLU A 57 15.10 3.19 16.99
CA GLU A 57 15.77 1.96 16.52
C GLU A 57 14.89 0.70 16.51
N ARG A 58 13.63 0.77 16.96
CA ARG A 58 12.71 -0.35 16.92
C ARG A 58 12.07 -0.44 15.53
N PRO A 59 12.21 -1.57 14.82
CA PRO A 59 11.63 -1.74 13.51
C PRO A 59 10.09 -1.70 13.56
N GLY A 60 9.48 -0.93 12.67
CA GLY A 60 8.04 -0.88 12.45
C GLY A 60 7.49 -2.08 11.69
N HIS A 61 6.24 -1.99 11.27
CA HIS A 61 5.66 -2.95 10.34
C HIS A 61 6.31 -2.83 8.96
N ASN A 62 6.56 -3.96 8.30
CA ASN A 62 7.07 -3.98 6.94
C ASN A 62 6.26 -4.93 6.07
N GLN A 63 5.22 -4.41 5.43
CA GLN A 63 4.36 -5.12 4.49
C GLN A 63 5.11 -5.69 3.26
N PHE A 64 6.35 -5.29 3.01
CA PHE A 64 7.18 -5.80 1.92
C PHE A 64 8.07 -6.99 2.33
N SER A 65 8.00 -7.46 3.58
CA SER A 65 8.69 -8.69 3.99
C SER A 65 8.08 -9.92 3.30
N ASN A 66 8.87 -10.98 3.16
CA ASN A 66 8.44 -12.22 2.52
C ASN A 66 7.24 -12.87 3.24
N ASP A 67 7.12 -12.66 4.55
CA ASP A 67 6.02 -13.20 5.36
C ASP A 67 4.65 -12.66 4.94
N HIS A 68 4.62 -11.51 4.25
CA HIS A 68 3.41 -10.86 3.78
C HIS A 68 3.12 -11.08 2.29
N LEU A 69 3.91 -11.90 1.59
CA LEU A 69 3.77 -12.11 0.15
C LEU A 69 2.34 -12.52 -0.25
N LEU A 70 1.75 -13.49 0.44
CA LEU A 70 0.39 -13.94 0.15
C LEU A 70 -0.64 -12.83 0.38
N THR A 71 -0.48 -12.05 1.45
CA THR A 71 -1.35 -10.90 1.75
C THR A 71 -1.25 -9.85 0.64
N ASN A 72 -0.03 -9.56 0.18
CA ASN A 72 0.22 -8.58 -0.88
C ASN A 72 -0.39 -9.02 -2.21
N ILE A 73 -0.33 -10.31 -2.54
CA ILE A 73 -0.99 -10.88 -3.72
C ILE A 73 -2.51 -10.70 -3.62
N ILE A 74 -3.11 -10.97 -2.46
CA ILE A 74 -4.56 -10.79 -2.25
C ILE A 74 -4.96 -9.33 -2.42
N VAL A 75 -4.18 -8.39 -1.85
CA VAL A 75 -4.41 -6.95 -2.03
C VAL A 75 -4.32 -6.59 -3.52
N PHE A 76 -3.28 -7.05 -4.22
CA PHE A 76 -3.11 -6.79 -5.65
C PHE A 76 -4.29 -7.29 -6.48
N LEU A 77 -4.74 -8.53 -6.27
CA LEU A 77 -5.88 -9.11 -7.00
C LEU A 77 -7.18 -8.36 -6.72
N THR A 78 -7.38 -7.92 -5.47
CA THR A 78 -8.53 -7.12 -5.08
C THR A 78 -8.52 -5.79 -5.82
N VAL A 79 -7.40 -5.06 -5.77
CA VAL A 79 -7.23 -3.79 -6.47
C VAL A 79 -7.39 -3.95 -7.97
N ALA A 80 -6.81 -4.99 -8.56
CA ALA A 80 -6.92 -5.29 -9.99
C ALA A 80 -8.38 -5.49 -10.43
N THR A 81 -9.17 -6.18 -9.61
CA THR A 81 -10.61 -6.37 -9.84
C THR A 81 -11.34 -5.02 -9.84
N PHE A 82 -11.06 -4.16 -8.87
CA PHE A 82 -11.67 -2.83 -8.78
C PHE A 82 -11.29 -1.91 -9.94
N VAL A 83 -9.99 -1.84 -10.26
CA VAL A 83 -9.48 -1.02 -11.38
C VAL A 83 -10.05 -1.51 -12.70
N SER A 84 -10.03 -2.82 -12.95
CA SER A 84 -10.61 -3.42 -14.16
C SER A 84 -12.08 -3.06 -14.33
N ARG A 85 -12.87 -3.15 -13.25
CA ARG A 85 -14.28 -2.76 -13.26
C ARG A 85 -14.46 -1.27 -13.58
N ASN A 86 -13.66 -0.40 -12.97
CA ASN A 86 -13.73 1.04 -13.21
C ASN A 86 -13.39 1.40 -14.66
N GLU A 87 -12.30 0.85 -15.21
CA GLU A 87 -11.90 1.05 -16.60
C GLU A 87 -12.97 0.55 -17.58
N TYR A 88 -13.60 -0.60 -17.29
CA TYR A 88 -14.70 -1.10 -18.10
C TYR A 88 -15.87 -0.11 -18.18
N PHE A 89 -16.27 0.46 -17.05
CA PHE A 89 -17.36 1.43 -17.00
C PHE A 89 -17.02 2.75 -17.72
N LEU A 90 -15.82 3.28 -17.52
CA LEU A 90 -15.37 4.51 -18.18
C LEU A 90 -15.36 4.35 -19.70
N ASN A 91 -14.83 3.24 -20.20
CA ASN A 91 -14.81 2.95 -21.64
C ASN A 91 -16.22 2.76 -22.22
N ARG A 92 -17.15 2.16 -21.47
CA ARG A 92 -18.57 2.03 -21.88
C ARG A 92 -19.29 3.38 -21.95
N GLN A 93 -18.94 4.34 -21.09
CA GLN A 93 -19.52 5.69 -21.10
C GLN A 93 -18.97 6.52 -22.25
N ALA A 94 -17.68 6.41 -22.56
CA ALA A 94 -17.05 7.14 -23.66
C ALA A 94 -17.54 6.73 -25.07
N LEU A 95 -18.22 5.58 -25.18
CA LEU A 95 -18.79 5.06 -26.43
C LEU A 95 -20.28 5.41 -26.61
N LYS A 96 -20.90 6.09 -25.65
CA LYS A 96 -22.28 6.60 -25.73
C LYS A 96 -22.28 8.08 -26.04
#